data_AF-A0A7C3TYB7-F1
#
_entry.id   AF-A0A7C3TYB7-F1
#
_cell.length_a   1.000
_cell.length_b   1.000
_cell.length_c   1.000
_cell.angle_alpha   90.00
_cell.angle_beta   90.00
_cell.angle_gamma   90.00
#
_symmetry.space_group_name_H-M   'P 1'
#
loop_
_entity.id
_entity.type
_entity.pdbx_description
1 polymer ?
#
loop_
_entity_poly.entity_id
_entity_poly.type
_entity_poly.pdbx_seq_one_letter_code
_entity_poly.pdbx_strand_id
1 'polypeptide(L)'
;MFQAIENKKFEFTQKELTQKYGFSLSTVFNALRIPRNINAVEGKRGFRIRDIEKFLSLWATFRNLKKDIVYQINVLKLVREIEGEMPPSTIFAAYSAFLKKIQIRTSRL
;
A
#
# COMPACT_ATOMS: atom_id res chain seq x y z
N MET A 1 -1.02 6.41 -0.41
CA MET A 1 0.25 5.88 -0.93
C MET A 1 0.40 6.08 -2.43
N PHE A 2 -0.58 5.71 -3.25
CA PHE A 2 -0.61 6.05 -4.70
C PHE A 2 -0.28 7.53 -4.97
N GLN A 3 -0.92 8.45 -4.24
CA GLN A 3 -0.67 9.90 -4.36
C GLN A 3 0.76 10.32 -4.02
N ALA A 4 1.44 9.61 -3.11
CA ALA A 4 2.80 9.93 -2.70
C ALA A 4 3.85 9.31 -3.64
N ILE A 5 3.57 8.09 -4.12
CA ILE A 5 4.49 7.32 -4.97
C ILE A 5 4.40 7.78 -6.43
N GLU A 6 3.19 7.95 -6.96
CA GLU A 6 2.98 8.30 -8.37
C GLU A 6 2.83 9.81 -8.58
N ASN A 7 2.01 10.47 -7.77
CA ASN A 7 1.72 11.90 -7.95
C ASN A 7 2.67 12.83 -7.18
N LYS A 8 3.66 12.27 -6.46
CA LYS A 8 4.62 13.00 -5.61
C LYS A 8 3.96 14.00 -4.63
N LYS A 9 2.70 13.77 -4.25
CA LYS A 9 1.97 14.59 -3.28
C LYS A 9 2.18 14.00 -1.89
N PHE A 10 2.98 14.70 -1.08
CA PHE A 10 3.32 14.28 0.29
C PHE A 10 2.59 15.07 1.38
N GLU A 11 1.91 16.15 1.03
CA GLU A 11 1.20 17.03 1.97
C GLU A 11 -0.31 16.95 1.77
N PHE A 12 -1.02 16.82 2.89
CA PHE A 12 -2.47 16.67 2.91
C PHE A 12 -3.07 17.49 4.06
N THR A 13 -4.22 18.13 3.81
CA THR A 13 -4.96 18.83 4.86
C THR A 13 -6.07 17.93 5.40
N GLN A 14 -6.45 18.12 6.67
CA GLN A 14 -7.58 17.36 7.24
C GLN A 14 -8.89 17.69 6.52
N LYS A 15 -9.09 18.96 6.14
CA LYS A 15 -10.28 19.41 5.38
C LYS A 15 -10.43 18.68 4.04
N GLU A 16 -9.32 18.54 3.30
CA GLU A 16 -9.29 17.80 2.04
C GLU A 16 -9.70 16.33 2.25
N LEU A 17 -9.16 15.69 3.29
CA LEU A 17 -9.50 14.29 3.60
C LEU A 17 -10.96 14.12 4.03
N THR A 18 -11.48 15.01 4.88
CA THR A 18 -12.88 14.93 5.32
C THR A 18 -13.85 15.08 4.15
N GLN A 19 -13.57 16.02 3.23
CA GLN A 19 -14.41 16.23 2.06
C GLN A 19 -14.32 15.06 1.07
N LYS A 20 -13.12 14.51 0.87
CA LYS A 20 -12.88 13.43 -0.09
C LYS A 20 -13.49 12.10 0.35
N TYR A 21 -13.46 11.79 1.65
CA TYR A 21 -13.85 10.48 2.16
C TYR A 21 -15.12 10.50 3.02
N GLY A 22 -15.73 11.67 3.23
CA GLY A 22 -16.97 11.82 4.00
C GLY A 22 -16.81 11.58 5.51
N PHE A 23 -15.57 11.54 6.03
CA PHE A 23 -15.31 11.36 7.46
C PHE A 23 -15.37 12.68 8.22
N SER A 24 -15.67 12.59 9.53
CA SER A 24 -15.58 13.76 10.41
C SER A 24 -14.12 14.18 10.64
N LEU A 25 -13.93 15.46 10.98
CA LEU A 25 -12.59 16.01 11.27
C LEU A 25 -11.92 15.28 12.44
N SER A 26 -12.69 14.91 13.48
CA SER A 26 -12.17 14.19 14.65
C SER A 26 -11.75 12.77 14.30
N THR A 27 -12.47 12.08 13.41
CA THR A 27 -12.09 10.75 12.90
C THR A 27 -10.76 10.81 12.16
N VAL A 28 -10.59 11.78 11.24
CA VAL A 28 -9.34 11.98 10.50
C VAL A 28 -8.20 12.35 11.46
N PHE A 29 -8.45 13.24 12.42
CA PHE A 29 -7.46 13.64 13.42
C PHE A 29 -6.99 12.45 14.27
N ASN A 30 -7.92 11.62 14.74
CA ASN A 30 -7.62 10.45 15.55
C ASN A 30 -6.85 9.39 14.76
N ALA A 31 -7.21 9.16 13.50
CA ALA A 31 -6.48 8.23 12.62
C ALA A 31 -5.01 8.64 12.42
N LEU A 32 -4.69 9.94 12.49
CA LEU A 32 -3.32 10.44 12.35
C LEU A 32 -2.47 10.32 13.63
N ARG A 33 -3.04 9.95 14.79
CA ARG A 33 -2.28 9.80 16.05
C ARG A 33 -1.20 8.72 15.95
N ILE A 34 -1.56 7.53 15.45
CA ILE A 34 -0.62 6.40 15.36
C ILE A 34 0.51 6.71 14.37
N PRO A 35 0.24 7.16 13.12
CA PRO A 35 1.28 7.58 12.18
C PRO A 35 2.21 8.69 12.71
N ARG A 36 1.68 9.64 13.50
CA ARG A 36 2.49 10.70 14.12
C ARG A 36 3.41 10.16 15.21
N ASN A 37 2.90 9.28 16.06
CA ASN A 37 3.67 8.70 17.17
C ASN A 37 4.88 7.89 16.67
N ILE A 38 4.78 7.23 15.50
CA ILE A 38 5.90 6.48 14.90
C ILE A 38 6.78 7.34 13.98
N ASN A 39 6.58 8.66 13.95
CA ASN A 39 7.27 9.60 13.06
C ASN A 39 7.13 9.28 11.56
N ALA A 40 6.06 8.57 11.16
CA ALA A 40 5.78 8.30 9.75
C ALA A 40 5.22 9.55 9.04
N VAL A 41 4.49 10.39 9.80
CA VAL A 41 3.93 11.65 9.32
C VAL A 41 4.09 12.75 10.37
N GLU A 42 4.08 14.02 9.94
CA GLU A 42 4.22 15.19 10.80
C GLU A 42 3.18 16.27 10.50
N GLY A 43 2.95 17.21 11.43
CA GLY A 43 2.03 18.35 11.26
C GLY A 43 0.73 18.25 12.06
N LYS A 44 0.10 19.39 12.40
CA LYS A 44 -1.09 19.48 13.28
C LYS A 44 -2.45 19.59 12.55
N ARG A 45 -2.61 20.53 11.63
CA ARG A 45 -3.85 20.79 10.84
C ARG A 45 -3.96 19.96 9.55
N GLY A 46 -2.94 19.16 9.31
CA GLY A 46 -2.79 18.27 8.17
C GLY A 46 -1.73 17.24 8.52
N PHE A 47 -1.12 16.67 7.50
CA PHE A 47 0.11 15.94 7.67
C PHE A 47 0.97 15.96 6.40
N ARG A 48 2.28 15.90 6.62
CA ARG A 48 3.28 15.59 5.61
C ARG A 48 3.81 14.19 5.87
N ILE A 49 4.00 13.40 4.82
CA ILE A 49 4.65 12.09 4.93
C ILE A 49 6.15 12.34 5.11
N ARG A 50 6.69 11.88 6.24
CA ARG A 50 8.12 11.97 6.56
C ARG A 50 8.87 10.72 6.12
N ASP A 51 8.27 9.56 6.37
CA ASP A 51 8.85 8.26 6.08
C ASP A 51 7.79 7.36 5.45
N ILE A 52 7.91 7.14 4.14
CA ILE A 52 6.94 6.37 3.38
C ILE A 52 7.00 4.88 3.71
N GLU A 53 8.17 4.36 4.09
CA GLU A 53 8.37 2.95 4.41
C GLU A 53 7.71 2.61 5.75
N LYS A 54 7.88 3.47 6.76
CA LYS A 54 7.16 3.33 8.04
C LYS A 54 5.67 3.46 7.87
N PHE A 55 5.23 4.42 7.05
CA PHE A 55 3.81 4.61 6.79
C PHE A 55 3.18 3.40 6.06
N LEU A 56 3.89 2.84 5.07
CA LEU A 56 3.50 1.62 4.37
C LEU A 56 3.47 0.41 5.29
N SER A 57 4.50 0.24 6.12
CA SER A 57 4.59 -0.87 7.07
C SER A 57 3.44 -0.83 8.08
N LEU A 58 3.12 0.35 8.62
CA LEU A 58 1.98 0.54 9.51
C LEU A 58 0.66 0.15 8.82
N TRP A 59 0.46 0.61 7.58
CA TRP A 59 -0.74 0.23 6.84
C TRP A 59 -0.82 -1.28 6.59
N ALA A 60 0.30 -1.92 6.25
CA ALA A 60 0.38 -3.36 6.07
C ALA A 60 -0.02 -4.12 7.35
N THR A 61 0.34 -3.62 8.53
CA THR A 61 -0.07 -4.25 9.82
C THR A 61 -1.56 -4.16 10.10
N PHE A 62 -2.23 -3.08 9.67
CA PHE A 62 -3.68 -2.92 9.86
C PHE A 62 -4.51 -3.60 8.77
N ARG A 63 -3.91 -3.90 7.61
CA ARG A 63 -4.61 -4.50 6.48
C ARG A 63 -4.89 -5.98 6.73
N ASN A 64 -6.17 -6.37 6.67
CA ASN A 64 -6.56 -7.76 6.71
C ASN A 64 -6.73 -8.32 5.29
N LEU A 65 -5.66 -8.92 4.74
CA LEU A 65 -5.66 -9.47 3.38
C LEU A 65 -6.75 -10.52 3.14
N LYS A 66 -7.15 -11.29 4.16
CA LYS A 66 -8.18 -12.32 3.99
C LYS A 66 -9.52 -11.74 3.56
N LYS A 67 -9.82 -10.50 3.97
CA LYS A 67 -11.06 -9.81 3.57
C LYS A 67 -11.03 -9.29 2.14
N ASP A 68 -9.84 -9.14 1.56
CA ASP A 68 -9.65 -8.61 0.21
C ASP A 68 -9.63 -9.72 -0.85
N ILE A 69 -9.65 -11.00 -0.44
CA ILE A 69 -9.65 -12.15 -1.35
C ILE A 69 -11.06 -12.33 -1.92
N VAL A 70 -11.24 -12.00 -3.21
CA VAL A 70 -12.50 -12.22 -3.95
C VAL A 70 -12.63 -13.68 -4.39
N TYR A 71 -11.51 -14.33 -4.70
CA TYR A 71 -11.48 -15.69 -5.23
C TYR A 71 -10.22 -16.43 -4.77
N GLN A 72 -10.40 -17.68 -4.34
CA GLN A 72 -9.30 -18.58 -3.97
C GLN A 72 -9.65 -19.99 -4.43
N ILE A 73 -8.69 -20.62 -5.11
CA ILE A 73 -8.80 -22.01 -5.57
C ILE A 73 -7.51 -22.75 -5.26
N ASN A 74 -7.60 -24.04 -4.97
CA ASN A 74 -6.46 -24.94 -4.92
C ASN A 74 -6.26 -25.58 -6.29
N VAL A 75 -5.04 -25.47 -6.83
CA VAL A 75 -4.67 -26.09 -8.10
C VAL A 75 -3.39 -26.89 -7.88
N LEU A 76 -3.39 -28.14 -8.35
CA LEU A 76 -2.24 -29.04 -8.32
C LEU A 76 -1.29 -28.73 -9.49
N LYS A 77 -0.72 -27.52 -9.50
CA LYS A 77 0.27 -27.07 -10.50
C LYS A 77 1.45 -26.41 -9.80
N LEU A 78 2.60 -26.36 -10.48
CA LEU A 78 3.75 -25.61 -9.97
C LEU A 78 3.47 -24.11 -10.05
N VAL A 79 4.01 -23.35 -9.09
CA VAL A 79 3.80 -21.88 -9.03
C VAL A 79 4.16 -21.19 -10.35
N ARG A 80 5.25 -21.61 -11.00
CA ARG A 80 5.70 -21.04 -12.28
C ARG A 80 4.71 -21.27 -13.43
N GLU A 81 4.03 -22.41 -13.44
CA GLU A 81 3.02 -22.74 -14.46
C GLU A 81 1.77 -21.87 -14.24
N ILE A 82 1.33 -21.76 -12.99
CA ILE A 82 0.22 -20.89 -12.60
C ILE A 82 0.52 -19.45 -13.01
N GLU A 83 1.71 -18.93 -12.72
CA GLU A 83 2.12 -17.58 -13.12
C GLU A 83 2.18 -17.39 -14.63
N GLY A 84 2.47 -18.44 -15.41
CA GLY A 84 2.52 -18.40 -16.88
C GLY A 84 1.13 -18.38 -17.53
N GLU A 85 0.13 -18.96 -16.87
CA GLU A 85 -1.27 -18.99 -17.33
C GLU A 85 -2.05 -17.71 -16.98
N MET A 86 -1.52 -16.88 -16.07
CA MET A 86 -2.19 -15.64 -15.67
C MET A 86 -2.27 -14.65 -16.84
N PRO A 87 -3.40 -13.92 -17.00
CA PRO A 87 -3.54 -12.89 -18.02
C PRO A 87 -2.40 -11.86 -17.95
N PRO A 88 -1.98 -11.28 -19.09
CA PRO A 88 -0.87 -10.33 -19.13
C PRO A 88 -1.11 -9.03 -18.33
N SER A 89 -2.38 -8.70 -18.05
CA SER A 89 -2.78 -7.58 -17.19
C SER A 89 -2.67 -7.87 -15.69
N THR A 90 -2.29 -9.09 -15.30
CA THR A 90 -2.19 -9.50 -13.89
C THR A 90 -0.98 -8.85 -13.23
N ILE A 91 -1.23 -8.12 -12.14
CA ILE A 91 -0.18 -7.57 -11.30
C ILE A 91 0.12 -8.58 -10.19
N PHE A 92 1.28 -9.22 -10.27
CA PHE A 92 1.76 -10.11 -9.22
C PHE A 92 2.09 -9.32 -7.94
N ALA A 93 1.80 -9.92 -6.79
CA ALA A 93 2.13 -9.39 -5.46
C ALA A 93 2.94 -10.40 -4.64
N ALA A 94 3.42 -9.99 -3.46
CA ALA A 94 4.11 -10.84 -2.48
C ALA A 94 5.26 -11.67 -3.10
N TYR A 95 5.23 -13.00 -2.95
CA TYR A 95 6.28 -13.91 -3.41
C TYR A 95 6.59 -13.78 -4.90
N SER A 96 5.56 -13.84 -5.75
CA SER A 96 5.67 -13.74 -7.21
C SER A 96 6.25 -12.39 -7.64
N ALA A 97 5.85 -11.29 -6.98
CA ALA A 97 6.41 -9.97 -7.24
C ALA A 97 7.89 -9.88 -6.85
N PHE A 98 8.26 -10.44 -5.69
CA PHE A 98 9.63 -10.44 -5.20
C PHE A 98 10.56 -11.21 -6.15
N LEU A 99 10.16 -12.41 -6.58
CA LEU A 99 10.92 -13.21 -7.54
C LEU A 99 11.10 -12.49 -8.87
N LYS A 100 10.02 -11.97 -9.46
CA LYS A 100 10.10 -11.23 -10.74
C LYS A 100 10.98 -10.00 -10.62
N LYS A 101 10.92 -9.26 -9.50
CA LYS A 101 11.79 -8.11 -9.26
C LYS A 101 13.27 -8.48 -9.22
N ILE A 102 13.62 -9.61 -8.59
CA ILE A 102 15.00 -10.11 -8.57
C ILE A 102 15.42 -10.56 -9.98
N GLN A 103 14.57 -11.29 -10.68
CA GLN A 103 14.87 -11.81 -12.01
C GLN A 103 15.12 -10.69 -13.02
N ILE A 104 14.36 -9.58 -12.97
CA ILE A 104 14.60 -8.37 -13.77
C ILE A 104 15.96 -7.73 -13.45
N ARG A 105 16.43 -7.88 -12.20
CA ARG A 105 17.69 -7.28 -11.75
C ARG A 105 18.90 -8.09 -12.20
N THR A 106 18.77 -9.42 -12.25
CA THR A 106 19.84 -10.33 -12.69
C THR A 106 20.04 -10.32 -14.21
N SER A 107 19.00 -10.11 -15.01
CA SER A 107 19.11 -10.02 -16.48
C SER A 107 19.55 -8.65 -17.01
N ARG A 108 19.81 -7.68 -16.11
CA ARG A 108 20.38 -6.36 -16.42
C ARG A 108 21.86 -6.23 -16.04
N LEU A 109 22.49 -7.32 -15.60
CA LEU A 109 23.93 -7.48 -15.39
C LEU A 109 24.50 -8.33 -16.51
#